data_AF-A0A9P6YI25-F1
#
_entry.id   AF-A0A9P6YI25-F1
#
_cell.length_a   1.000
_cell.length_b   1.000
_cell.length_c   1.000
_cell.angle_alpha   90.00
_cell.angle_beta   90.00
_cell.angle_gamma   90.00
#
_symmetry.space_group_name_H-M   'P 1'
#
loop_
_entity.id
_entity.type
_entity.pdbx_description
1 polymer ?
#
loop_
_entity_poly.entity_id
_entity_poly.type
_entity_poly.pdbx_seq_one_letter_code
_entity_poly.pdbx_strand_id
1 'polypeptide(L)'
;MFLAKDTRKLSFQQIGEAIGCDEVFAAAIFYGQAKPTDEQIRNLSAVLNVPTQHLAEELGSHYYPTRGGQVLINSKFGDGIMSAIDFKAHVDRVEDPEGDRVKITLDGNAL
;
A
#
# COMPACT_ATOMS: atom_id res chain seq x y z
N MET A 1 -5.82 -7.51 10.02
CA MET A 1 -6.64 -8.12 8.94
C MET A 1 -6.41 -9.61 8.68
N PHE A 2 -5.16 -10.11 8.56
CA PHE A 2 -4.91 -11.54 8.23
C PHE A 2 -5.51 -12.54 9.21
N LEU A 3 -5.44 -12.28 10.52
CA LEU A 3 -6.06 -13.12 11.54
C LEU A 3 -7.59 -13.22 11.36
N ALA A 4 -8.24 -12.10 11.01
CA ALA A 4 -9.68 -12.07 10.78
C ALA A 4 -10.09 -12.86 9.53
N LYS A 5 -9.30 -12.76 8.45
CA LYS A 5 -9.45 -13.57 7.23
C LYS A 5 -9.32 -15.07 7.54
N ASP A 6 -8.31 -15.47 8.32
CA ASP A 6 -8.03 -16.87 8.67
C ASP A 6 -9.11 -17.46 9.58
N THR A 7 -9.51 -16.72 10.62
CA THR A 7 -10.59 -17.09 11.54
C THR A 7 -11.90 -17.36 10.79
N ARG A 8 -12.18 -16.59 9.73
CA ARG A 8 -13.38 -16.73 8.90
C ARG A 8 -13.20 -17.66 7.70
N LYS A 9 -11.99 -18.21 7.49
CA LYS A 9 -11.62 -19.09 6.36
C LYS A 9 -11.95 -18.49 4.98
N LEU A 10 -11.78 -17.18 4.83
CA LEU A 10 -12.06 -16.48 3.57
C LEU A 10 -10.88 -16.56 2.60
N SER A 11 -11.17 -16.70 1.31
CA SER A 11 -10.21 -16.45 0.23
C SER A 11 -10.13 -14.95 -0.12
N PHE A 12 -9.08 -14.54 -0.85
CA PHE A 12 -9.01 -13.17 -1.37
C PHE A 12 -10.05 -12.91 -2.45
N GLN A 13 -10.39 -13.91 -3.26
CA GLN A 13 -11.48 -13.83 -4.22
C GLN A 13 -12.81 -13.48 -3.53
N GLN A 14 -13.17 -14.19 -2.46
CA GLN A 14 -14.42 -13.92 -1.71
C GLN A 14 -14.43 -12.53 -1.08
N ILE A 15 -13.28 -12.06 -0.60
CA ILE A 15 -13.14 -10.71 -0.07
C ILE A 15 -13.30 -9.67 -1.18
N GLY A 16 -12.67 -9.89 -2.34
CA GLY A 16 -12.78 -9.02 -3.51
C GLY A 16 -14.22 -8.86 -3.97
N GLU A 17 -14.93 -9.98 -4.13
CA GLU A 17 -16.36 -9.99 -4.47
C GLU A 17 -17.19 -9.20 -3.45
N ALA A 18 -16.91 -9.36 -2.15
CA ALA A 18 -17.64 -8.67 -1.09
C ALA A 18 -17.37 -7.16 -1.02
N ILE A 19 -16.20 -6.69 -1.46
CA ILE A 19 -15.84 -5.27 -1.45
C ILE A 19 -15.88 -4.61 -2.84
N GLY A 20 -16.31 -5.34 -3.88
CA GLY A 20 -16.46 -4.83 -5.24
C GLY A 20 -15.14 -4.63 -5.99
N CYS A 21 -14.14 -5.49 -5.77
CA CYS A 21 -12.88 -5.49 -6.50
C CYS A 21 -12.45 -6.91 -6.91
N ASP A 22 -11.38 -7.02 -7.70
CA ASP A 22 -10.79 -8.32 -8.03
C ASP A 22 -9.93 -8.88 -6.88
N GLU A 23 -9.58 -10.17 -6.99
CA GLU A 23 -8.75 -10.88 -6.01
C GLU A 23 -7.39 -10.21 -5.79
N VAL A 24 -6.78 -9.69 -6.84
CA VAL A 24 -5.43 -9.09 -6.80
C VAL A 24 -5.48 -7.78 -6.02
N PHE A 25 -6.49 -6.95 -6.24
CA PHE A 25 -6.72 -5.72 -5.51
C PHE A 25 -7.03 -6.00 -4.03
N ALA A 26 -7.85 -7.00 -3.74
CA ALA A 26 -8.12 -7.44 -2.38
C ALA A 26 -6.84 -7.87 -1.65
N ALA A 27 -5.98 -8.67 -2.30
CA ALA A 27 -4.68 -9.04 -1.75
C ALA A 27 -3.77 -7.82 -1.56
N ALA A 28 -3.73 -6.90 -2.52
CA ALA A 28 -2.92 -5.68 -2.45
C ALA A 28 -3.30 -4.77 -1.27
N ILE A 29 -4.59 -4.69 -0.89
CA ILE A 29 -5.01 -3.98 0.33
C ILE A 29 -4.37 -4.63 1.56
N PHE A 30 -4.40 -5.97 1.65
CA PHE A 30 -3.86 -6.70 2.80
C PHE A 30 -2.34 -6.57 2.94
N TYR A 31 -1.63 -6.45 1.83
CA TYR A 31 -0.18 -6.25 1.82
C TYR A 31 0.26 -4.78 1.88
N GLY A 32 -0.67 -3.85 2.07
CA GLY A 32 -0.35 -2.43 2.18
C GLY A 32 0.04 -1.77 0.84
N GLN A 33 -0.36 -2.36 -0.28
CA GLN A 33 0.01 -1.96 -1.65
C GLN A 33 -1.11 -1.23 -2.40
N ALA A 34 -2.35 -1.30 -1.90
CA ALA A 34 -3.50 -0.59 -2.44
C ALA A 34 -4.21 0.24 -1.38
N LYS A 35 -4.87 1.34 -1.82
CA LYS A 35 -5.72 2.19 -0.96
C LYS A 35 -7.19 1.86 -1.23
N PRO A 36 -7.92 1.33 -0.24
CA PRO A 36 -9.36 1.14 -0.39
C PRO A 36 -10.11 2.48 -0.29
N THR A 37 -11.30 2.55 -0.89
CA THR A 37 -12.25 3.65 -0.67
C THR A 37 -12.96 3.51 0.69
N ASP A 38 -13.60 4.56 1.18
CA ASP A 38 -14.39 4.50 2.41
C ASP A 38 -15.51 3.46 2.35
N GLU A 39 -16.08 3.24 1.16
CA GLU A 39 -17.08 2.18 0.93
C GLU A 39 -16.45 0.79 1.03
N GLN A 40 -15.28 0.59 0.42
CA GLN A 40 -14.53 -0.66 0.53
C GLN A 40 -14.12 -0.94 1.98
N ILE A 41 -13.74 0.07 2.77
CA ILE A 41 -13.44 -0.08 4.20
C ILE A 41 -14.67 -0.53 4.98
N ARG A 42 -15.85 0.03 4.71
CA ARG A 42 -17.12 -0.40 5.32
C ARG A 42 -17.46 -1.84 4.97
N ASN A 43 -17.32 -2.22 3.69
CA ASN A 43 -17.60 -3.58 3.23
C ASN A 43 -16.57 -4.57 3.79
N LEU A 44 -15.31 -4.16 3.90
CA LEU A 44 -14.23 -4.94 4.51
C LEU A 44 -14.47 -5.15 6.02
N SER A 45 -14.97 -4.14 6.73
CA SER A 45 -15.42 -4.27 8.12
C SER A 45 -16.49 -5.36 8.25
N ALA A 46 -17.52 -5.31 7.40
CA ALA A 46 -18.61 -6.28 7.42
C ALA A 46 -18.13 -7.70 7.12
N VAL A 47 -17.29 -7.86 6.09
CA VAL A 47 -16.79 -9.19 5.70
C VAL A 47 -15.74 -9.73 6.66
N LEU A 48 -14.94 -8.90 7.33
CA LEU A 48 -13.94 -9.39 8.29
C LEU A 48 -14.46 -9.46 9.72
N ASN A 49 -15.65 -8.92 9.99
CA ASN A 49 -16.18 -8.70 11.34
C ASN A 49 -15.18 -7.95 12.24
N VAL A 50 -14.56 -6.92 11.68
CA VAL A 50 -13.62 -6.03 12.35
C VAL A 50 -14.28 -4.64 12.44
N PRO A 51 -14.19 -3.92 13.57
CA PRO A 51 -14.77 -2.59 13.67
C PRO A 51 -14.27 -1.64 12.58
N THR A 52 -15.18 -0.96 11.87
CA THR A 52 -14.84 0.02 10.82
C THR A 52 -13.86 1.07 11.30
N GLN A 53 -13.97 1.50 12.56
CA GLN A 53 -13.06 2.48 13.14
C GLN A 53 -11.59 2.01 13.09
N HIS A 54 -11.35 0.75 13.47
CA HIS A 54 -10.00 0.20 13.46
C HIS A 54 -9.43 0.11 12.04
N LEU A 55 -10.26 -0.29 11.07
CA LEU A 55 -9.85 -0.30 9.66
C LEU A 55 -9.63 1.11 9.10
N ALA A 56 -10.40 2.11 9.54
CA ALA A 56 -10.24 3.49 9.11
C ALA A 56 -8.98 4.15 9.69
N GLU A 57 -8.59 3.78 10.92
CA GLU A 57 -7.30 4.18 11.51
C GLU A 57 -6.11 3.62 10.71
N GLU A 58 -6.21 2.37 10.24
CA GLU A 58 -5.14 1.72 9.48
C GLU A 58 -5.12 2.08 7.98
N LEU A 59 -6.29 2.25 7.35
CA LEU A 59 -6.44 2.32 5.88
C LEU A 59 -7.18 3.57 5.39
N GLY A 60 -7.54 4.50 6.27
CA GLY A 60 -8.33 5.69 5.95
C GLY A 60 -7.59 6.77 5.16
N SER A 61 -8.09 8.01 5.24
CA SER A 61 -7.59 9.14 4.46
C SER A 61 -6.09 9.40 4.61
N HIS A 62 -5.54 9.20 5.82
CA HIS A 62 -4.13 9.38 6.15
C HIS A 62 -3.21 8.28 5.60
N TYR A 63 -3.76 7.12 5.28
CA TYR A 63 -2.98 5.99 4.79
C TYR A 63 -2.65 6.16 3.30
N TYR A 64 -1.40 5.87 2.95
CA TYR A 64 -0.94 5.81 1.56
C TYR A 64 -0.20 4.49 1.34
N PRO A 65 -0.52 3.75 0.26
CA PRO A 65 0.08 2.45 0.01
C PRO A 65 1.58 2.60 -0.21
N THR A 66 2.34 1.68 0.38
CA THR A 66 3.79 1.68 0.25
C THR A 66 4.17 1.17 -1.13
N ARG A 67 4.43 2.08 -2.06
CA ARG A 67 4.95 1.71 -3.39
C ARG A 67 6.46 1.52 -3.32
N GLY A 68 6.88 0.33 -2.86
CA GLY A 68 8.21 -0.25 -3.08
C GLY A 68 9.40 0.36 -2.34
N GLY A 69 9.43 1.66 -2.03
CA GLY A 69 10.63 2.34 -1.53
C GLY A 69 11.21 1.72 -0.26
N GLN A 70 10.42 1.63 0.81
CA GLN A 70 10.92 1.19 2.11
C GLN A 70 11.17 -0.32 2.19
N VAL A 71 10.35 -1.14 1.51
CA VAL A 71 10.59 -2.60 1.41
C VAL A 71 11.87 -2.90 0.62
N LEU A 72 12.15 -2.13 -0.44
CA LEU A 72 13.38 -2.27 -1.22
C LEU A 72 14.61 -1.75 -0.46
N ILE A 73 14.48 -0.65 0.29
CA ILE A 73 15.55 -0.19 1.18
C ILE A 73 15.82 -1.26 2.24
N ASN A 74 14.79 -1.75 2.93
CA ASN A 74 15.00 -2.69 4.02
C ASN A 74 15.55 -4.05 3.56
N SER A 75 15.10 -4.54 2.40
CA SER A 75 15.64 -5.77 1.81
C SER A 75 17.08 -5.64 1.33
N LYS A 76 17.55 -4.44 0.99
CA LYS A 76 18.93 -4.20 0.54
C LYS A 76 19.88 -3.74 1.65
N PHE A 77 19.38 -3.02 2.65
CA PHE A 77 20.18 -2.31 3.64
C PHE A 77 19.86 -2.69 5.10
N GLY A 78 18.93 -3.61 5.37
CA GLY A 78 18.52 -4.00 6.73
C GLY A 78 17.42 -3.11 7.29
N ASP A 79 17.21 -3.07 8.61
CA ASP A 79 16.21 -2.17 9.22
C ASP A 79 16.72 -0.72 9.26
N GLY A 80 16.90 -0.13 8.07
CA GLY A 80 17.51 1.17 7.89
C GLY A 80 16.61 2.16 7.16
N ILE A 81 16.85 3.44 7.38
CA ILE A 81 16.13 4.53 6.71
C ILE A 81 17.06 5.27 5.74
N MET A 82 16.51 5.79 4.65
CA MET A 82 17.22 6.74 3.81
C MET A 82 17.18 8.13 4.47
N SER A 83 18.35 8.71 4.72
CA SER A 83 18.48 10.07 5.24
C SER A 83 17.84 11.08 4.29
N ALA A 84 17.04 11.99 4.85
CA ALA A 84 16.49 13.15 4.12
C ALA A 84 17.31 14.43 4.35
N ILE A 85 18.43 14.34 5.07
CA ILE A 85 19.35 15.47 5.33
C ILE A 85 20.61 15.32 4.48
N ASP A 86 21.18 14.12 4.46
CA ASP A 86 22.32 13.77 3.61
C ASP A 86 21.81 13.00 2.39
N PHE A 87 21.26 13.75 1.44
CA PHE A 87 20.76 13.20 0.19
C PHE A 87 20.90 14.16 -0.99
N LYS A 88 20.84 13.59 -2.19
CA LYS A 88 20.78 14.28 -3.47
C LYS A 88 19.49 13.90 -4.19
N ALA A 89 18.88 14.88 -4.84
CA ALA A 89 17.72 14.68 -5.70
C ALA A 89 18.00 15.19 -7.12
N HIS A 90 17.65 14.38 -8.11
CA HIS A 90 17.67 14.76 -9.52
C HIS A 90 16.29 14.57 -10.12
N VAL A 91 15.84 15.54 -10.91
CA VAL A 91 14.55 15.52 -11.60
C VAL A 91 14.80 15.66 -13.09
N ASP A 92 14.37 14.66 -13.84
CA ASP A 92 14.46 14.62 -15.29
C ASP A 92 13.05 14.53 -15.89
N ARG A 93 12.84 15.19 -17.02
CA ARG A 93 11.68 14.94 -17.89
C ARG A 93 12.04 13.82 -18.86
N VAL A 94 11.16 12.83 -18.96
CA VAL A 94 11.29 11.71 -19.89
C VAL A 94 10.11 11.76 -20.83
N GLU A 95 10.38 11.92 -22.12
CA GLU A 95 9.35 11.83 -23.16
C GLU A 95 8.82 10.39 -23.24
N ASP A 96 7.49 10.23 -23.26
CA ASP A 96 6.82 8.94 -23.36
C ASP A 96 5.57 9.07 -24.27
N PRO A 97 5.26 8.06 -25.11
CA PRO A 97 4.11 8.10 -26.02
C PRO A 97 2.75 8.39 -25.37
N GLU A 98 2.58 8.07 -24.08
CA GLU A 98 1.33 8.30 -23.33
C GLU A 98 1.30 9.66 -22.59
N GLY A 99 2.35 10.47 -22.76
CA GLY A 99 2.55 11.77 -22.12
C GLY A 99 3.82 11.84 -21.29
N ASP A 100 4.36 13.03 -21.09
CA ASP A 100 5.65 13.21 -20.39
C ASP A 100 5.66 12.57 -18.99
N ARG A 101 6.78 11.91 -18.67
CA ARG A 101 7.01 11.32 -17.36
C ARG A 101 8.04 12.13 -16.60
N VAL A 102 7.79 12.29 -15.30
CA VAL A 102 8.76 12.87 -14.38
C VAL A 102 9.55 11.75 -13.75
N LYS A 103 10.86 11.72 -14.00
CA LYS A 103 11.78 10.79 -13.35
C LYS A 103 12.47 11.52 -12.20
N ILE A 104 12.33 10.97 -11.00
CA ILE A 104 13.00 11.48 -9.80
C ILE A 104 14.01 10.43 -9.34
N THR A 105 15.26 10.83 -9.18
CA THR A 105 16.30 10.00 -8.56
C THR A 105 16.61 10.57 -7.20
N LEU A 106 16.47 9.76 -6.16
CA LEU A 106 16.82 10.09 -4.77
C LEU A 106 18.00 9.22 -4.34
N ASP A 107 19.10 9.85 -3.95
CA ASP A 107 20.33 9.21 -3.48
C ASP A 107 20.63 9.74 -2.08
N GLY A 108 20.26 8.99 -1.05
CA GLY A 108 20.42 9.37 0.34
C GLY A 108 21.24 8.35 1.12
N ASN A 109 22.02 8.83 2.08
CA ASN A 109 22.81 7.98 2.96
C ASN A 109 21.88 7.03 3.75
N ALA A 110 22.24 5.74 3.82
CA ALA A 110 21.51 4.76 4.61
C ALA A 110 21.97 4.82 6.08
N LEU A 111 21.01 4.83 7.00
CA LEU A 111 21.22 4.86 8.45
C LEU A 111 20.72 3.59 9.12
#